data_AF-A0A7X7JYG3-F1
#
_entry.id   AF-A0A7X7JYG3-F1
#
_cell.length_a   1.000
_cell.length_b   1.000
_cell.length_c   1.000
_cell.angle_alpha   90.00
_cell.angle_beta   90.00
_cell.angle_gamma   90.00
#
_symmetry.space_group_name_H-M   'P 1'
#
loop_
_entity.id
_entity.type
_entity.pdbx_description
1 polymer ?
#
loop_
_entity_poly.entity_id
_entity_poly.type
_entity_poly.pdbx_seq_one_letter_code
_entity_poly.pdbx_strand_id
1 'polypeptide(L)'
;MARTPEGGAGQVGAVLVVGAGIGGIQASLDLAEAGIKVYLLDSSPAIGGVMAQLDKTFPTNDCAMCILSPKLVECGRHLNIEVMTYAELDSLEGEPGHFVARVRQKPRYVLVDECTGCGDCATACPVVQPDVFNIGMSERRAAYKLYPQAIPNAYVIEKRGRAPCRDACPIHQRAQGYLALICEGRWADAYRTIREDNPFPSICGRICNHKCEDACSRAQVDAP
;
A
#
# COMPACT_ATOMS: atom_id res chain seq x y z
N MET A 1 -9.21 25.64 -0.50
CA MET A 1 -8.69 26.97 -0.07
C MET A 1 -9.09 27.16 1.39
N ALA A 2 -8.33 26.54 2.31
CA ALA A 2 -8.62 26.62 3.74
C ALA A 2 -8.05 27.92 4.29
N ARG A 3 -8.88 28.71 4.97
CA ARG A 3 -8.52 30.00 5.56
C ARG A 3 -7.63 29.76 6.79
N THR A 4 -6.40 30.26 6.75
CA THR A 4 -5.55 30.40 7.93
C THR A 4 -6.14 31.49 8.83
N PRO A 5 -6.33 31.27 10.14
CA PRO A 5 -6.80 32.32 11.04
C PRO A 5 -5.67 33.32 11.30
N GLU A 6 -5.94 34.60 11.09
CA GLU A 6 -5.09 35.69 11.52
C GLU A 6 -5.30 35.94 13.03
N GLY A 7 -4.29 35.67 13.86
CA GLY A 7 -4.35 35.96 15.28
C GLY A 7 -3.04 35.70 16.04
N GLY A 8 -2.34 36.77 16.39
CA GLY A 8 -1.35 36.84 17.49
C GLY A 8 0.00 36.14 17.26
N ALA A 9 1.09 36.78 17.70
CA ALA A 9 2.44 36.21 17.73
C ALA A 9 2.58 35.11 18.81
N GLY A 10 1.76 34.06 18.71
CA GLY A 10 1.88 32.80 19.43
C GLY A 10 1.97 31.69 18.41
N GLN A 11 2.84 30.71 18.65
CA GLN A 11 3.06 29.57 17.73
C GLN A 11 1.73 28.89 17.40
N VAL A 12 1.20 29.14 16.20
CA VAL A 12 0.10 28.37 15.63
C VAL A 12 0.77 27.25 14.83
N GLY A 13 0.68 26.02 15.32
CA GLY A 13 1.40 24.89 14.74
C GLY A 13 0.52 23.68 14.53
N ALA A 14 0.81 22.94 13.47
CA ALA A 14 0.44 21.53 13.36
C ALA A 14 1.69 20.68 13.63
N VAL A 15 1.51 19.47 14.13
CA VAL A 15 2.60 18.53 14.39
C VAL A 15 2.59 17.43 13.33
N LEU A 16 3.74 17.13 12.75
CA LEU A 16 3.93 15.95 11.92
C LEU A 16 4.57 14.85 12.76
N VAL A 17 3.88 13.73 12.91
CA VAL A 17 4.39 12.51 13.55
C VAL A 17 4.77 11.52 12.45
N VAL A 18 6.04 11.10 12.43
CA VAL A 18 6.56 10.15 11.44
C VAL A 18 6.70 8.76 12.07
N GLY A 19 5.92 7.81 11.56
CA GLY A 19 5.85 6.43 12.04
C GLY A 19 4.64 6.20 12.95
N ALA A 20 3.67 5.43 12.47
CA ALA A 20 2.43 5.12 13.15
C ALA A 20 2.45 3.74 13.84
N GLY A 21 3.54 3.44 14.55
CA GLY A 21 3.55 2.41 15.58
C GLY A 21 2.84 2.88 16.85
N ILE A 22 2.82 2.06 17.91
CA ILE A 22 2.15 2.38 19.17
C ILE A 22 2.58 3.74 19.77
N GLY A 23 3.87 4.06 19.71
CA GLY A 23 4.40 5.33 20.22
C GLY A 23 3.92 6.54 19.41
N GLY A 24 3.94 6.46 18.08
CA GLY A 24 3.46 7.54 17.22
C GLY A 24 1.94 7.73 17.30
N ILE A 25 1.19 6.63 17.41
CA ILE A 25 -0.26 6.68 17.66
C ILE A 25 -0.55 7.38 18.98
N GLN A 26 0.12 6.99 20.08
CA GLN A 26 -0.11 7.61 21.38
C GLN A 26 0.25 9.10 21.37
N ALA A 27 1.42 9.46 20.84
CA ALA A 27 1.83 10.86 20.73
C ALA A 27 0.84 11.68 19.91
N SER A 28 0.29 11.11 18.83
CA SER A 28 -0.72 11.77 18.00
C SER A 28 -2.03 11.99 18.76
N LEU A 29 -2.48 11.00 19.53
CA LEU A 29 -3.68 11.10 20.35
C LEU A 29 -3.53 12.17 21.44
N ASP A 30 -2.42 12.15 22.20
CA ASP A 30 -2.17 13.11 23.29
C ASP A 30 -2.14 14.55 22.76
N LEU A 31 -1.45 14.78 21.63
CA LEU A 31 -1.39 16.09 20.98
C LEU A 31 -2.77 16.54 20.46
N ALA A 32 -3.53 15.61 19.90
CA ALA A 32 -4.83 15.89 19.32
C ALA A 32 -5.89 16.20 20.38
N GLU A 33 -5.84 15.52 21.53
CA GLU A 33 -6.65 15.80 22.72
C GLU A 33 -6.28 17.15 23.35
N ALA A 34 -5.01 17.56 23.28
CA ALA A 34 -4.57 18.90 23.65
C ALA A 34 -5.03 19.99 22.65
N GLY A 35 -5.77 19.63 21.60
CA GLY A 35 -6.32 20.56 20.61
C GLY A 35 -5.36 20.92 19.48
N ILE A 36 -4.25 20.22 19.33
CA ILE A 36 -3.24 20.47 18.29
C ILE A 36 -3.58 19.64 17.04
N LYS A 37 -3.51 20.24 15.86
CA LYS A 37 -3.65 19.51 14.59
C LYS A 37 -2.43 18.60 14.38
N VAL A 38 -2.66 17.32 14.13
CA VAL A 38 -1.62 16.32 13.89
C VAL A 38 -1.75 15.74 12.49
N TYR A 39 -0.62 15.62 11.79
CA TYR A 39 -0.47 14.77 10.61
C TYR A 39 0.30 13.53 11.02
N LEU A 40 -0.30 12.35 10.92
CA LEU A 40 0.32 11.08 11.26
C LEU A 40 0.72 10.34 9.99
N LEU A 41 2.02 10.26 9.73
CA LEU A 41 2.59 9.70 8.51
C LEU A 41 3.11 8.27 8.73
N ASP A 42 2.74 7.34 7.87
CA ASP A 42 3.31 5.98 7.86
C ASP A 42 3.59 5.47 6.43
N SER A 43 4.75 4.83 6.26
CA SER A 43 5.19 4.24 4.99
C SER A 43 4.41 2.99 4.61
N SER A 44 3.84 2.31 5.61
CA SER A 44 2.97 1.14 5.46
C SER A 44 1.56 1.57 5.04
N PRO A 45 0.81 0.70 4.35
CA PRO A 45 -0.56 0.98 3.95
C PRO A 45 -1.56 0.98 5.13
N ALA A 46 -1.12 0.75 6.36
CA ALA A 46 -1.96 0.85 7.55
C ALA A 46 -1.11 1.17 8.78
N ILE A 47 -1.71 1.85 9.76
CA ILE A 47 -1.09 2.16 11.05
C ILE A 47 -1.03 0.92 11.95
N GLY A 48 -0.25 0.93 13.02
CA GLY A 48 -0.14 -0.13 14.04
C GLY A 48 1.28 -0.64 14.27
N GLY A 49 2.15 -0.54 13.26
CA GLY A 49 3.56 -0.93 13.33
C GLY A 49 3.78 -2.40 13.73
N VAL A 50 4.94 -2.68 14.33
CA VAL A 50 5.33 -4.06 14.74
C VAL A 50 4.39 -4.65 15.77
N MET A 51 3.80 -3.82 16.64
CA MET A 51 2.88 -4.29 17.68
C MET A 51 1.65 -5.00 17.09
N ALA A 52 1.21 -4.61 15.89
CA ALA A 52 0.12 -5.29 15.19
C ALA A 52 0.46 -6.74 14.78
N GLN A 53 1.76 -7.09 14.68
CA GLN A 53 2.23 -8.43 14.35
C GLN A 53 2.31 -9.36 15.57
N LEU A 54 2.27 -8.80 16.79
CA LEU A 54 2.39 -9.58 18.02
C LEU A 54 1.05 -10.22 18.39
N ASP A 55 1.08 -11.46 18.89
CA ASP A 55 -0.11 -12.07 19.49
C ASP A 55 -0.35 -11.52 20.90
N LYS A 56 0.69 -11.56 21.76
CA LYS A 56 0.64 -11.14 23.17
C LYS A 56 1.69 -10.12 23.52
N THR A 57 1.44 -9.35 24.59
CA THR A 57 2.41 -8.40 25.16
C THR A 57 2.77 -8.75 26.59
N PHE A 58 4.06 -8.86 26.88
CA PHE A 58 4.56 -8.97 28.26
C PHE A 58 4.40 -7.64 29.00
N PRO A 59 4.31 -7.62 30.35
CA PRO A 59 4.29 -8.77 31.27
C PRO A 59 2.89 -9.36 31.50
N THR A 60 1.82 -8.67 31.07
CA THR A 60 0.43 -9.06 31.36
C THR A 60 -0.06 -10.23 30.50
N ASN A 61 0.62 -10.52 29.39
CA ASN A 61 0.20 -11.49 28.37
C ASN A 61 -1.19 -11.19 27.81
N ASP A 62 -1.57 -9.92 27.75
CA ASP A 62 -2.76 -9.48 27.02
C ASP A 62 -2.58 -9.66 25.52
N CYS A 63 -3.68 -9.83 24.79
CA CYS A 63 -3.64 -9.78 23.33
C CYS A 63 -3.22 -8.38 22.87
N ALA A 64 -2.17 -8.31 22.03
CA ALA A 64 -1.66 -7.03 21.55
C ALA A 64 -2.72 -6.25 20.77
N MET A 65 -3.55 -6.94 19.99
CA MET A 65 -4.64 -6.30 19.25
C MET A 65 -5.76 -5.78 20.17
N CYS A 66 -5.99 -6.39 21.35
CA CYS A 66 -6.99 -5.89 22.29
C CYS A 66 -6.63 -4.51 22.86
N ILE A 67 -5.34 -4.24 23.06
CA ILE A 67 -4.86 -2.95 23.55
C ILE A 67 -4.60 -1.95 22.41
N LEU A 68 -4.21 -2.44 21.23
CA LEU A 68 -3.89 -1.61 20.07
C LEU A 68 -5.14 -1.15 19.32
N SER A 69 -6.10 -2.05 19.08
CA SER A 69 -7.29 -1.79 18.24
C SER A 69 -8.08 -0.53 18.65
N PRO A 70 -8.38 -0.28 19.94
CA PRO A 70 -9.07 0.94 20.34
C PRO A 70 -8.31 2.21 19.93
N LYS A 71 -6.98 2.23 20.10
CA LYS A 71 -6.12 3.36 19.73
C LYS A 71 -6.05 3.57 18.22
N LEU A 72 -6.04 2.49 17.44
CA LEU A 72 -6.10 2.59 15.98
C LEU A 72 -7.41 3.27 15.57
N VAL A 73 -8.55 2.80 16.10
CA VAL A 73 -9.88 3.31 15.73
C VAL A 73 -10.05 4.77 16.15
N GLU A 74 -9.62 5.10 17.35
CA GLU A 74 -9.64 6.45 17.88
C GLU A 74 -8.79 7.39 17.01
N CYS A 75 -7.54 7.01 16.75
CA CYS A 75 -6.63 7.79 15.91
C CYS A 75 -7.16 7.97 14.48
N GLY A 76 -7.71 6.92 13.88
CA GLY A 76 -8.28 6.97 12.52
C GLY A 76 -9.57 7.77 12.39
N ARG A 77 -10.26 8.07 13.49
CA ARG A 77 -11.53 8.83 13.50
C ARG A 77 -11.39 10.22 14.13
N HIS A 78 -10.23 10.55 14.70
CA HIS A 78 -10.04 11.79 15.42
C HIS A 78 -10.00 13.00 14.48
N LEU A 79 -10.82 14.02 14.74
CA LEU A 79 -10.96 15.19 13.84
C LEU A 79 -9.67 16.02 13.73
N ASN A 80 -8.87 16.06 14.79
CA ASN A 80 -7.56 16.73 14.80
C ASN A 80 -6.42 15.87 14.26
N ILE A 81 -6.64 14.61 13.87
CA ILE A 81 -5.57 13.76 13.31
C ILE A 81 -5.86 13.49 11.84
N GLU A 82 -4.88 13.77 10.98
CA GLU A 82 -4.90 13.40 9.58
C GLU A 82 -3.92 12.26 9.34
N VAL A 83 -4.46 11.07 9.09
CA VAL A 83 -3.64 9.87 8.90
C VAL A 83 -3.24 9.72 7.43
N MET A 84 -1.95 9.87 7.16
CA MET A 84 -1.33 9.72 5.85
C MET A 84 -0.63 8.36 5.78
N THR A 85 -1.38 7.32 5.37
CA THR A 85 -0.82 5.98 5.16
C THR A 85 -0.24 5.81 3.76
N TYR A 86 0.66 4.85 3.61
CA TYR A 86 1.35 4.56 2.35
C TYR A 86 2.09 5.79 1.81
N ALA A 87 2.74 6.52 2.70
CA ALA A 87 3.42 7.77 2.40
C ALA A 87 4.73 7.90 3.17
N GLU A 88 5.71 8.55 2.55
CA GLU A 88 7.05 8.71 3.10
C GLU A 88 7.44 10.18 3.16
N LEU A 89 8.18 10.55 4.20
CA LEU A 89 8.78 11.87 4.29
C LEU A 89 9.98 11.91 3.34
N ASP A 90 9.95 12.84 2.38
CA ASP A 90 11.00 12.99 1.38
C ASP A 90 12.05 14.02 1.83
N SER A 91 11.59 15.20 2.25
CA SER A 91 12.45 16.23 2.81
C SER A 91 11.74 17.03 3.90
N LEU A 92 12.54 17.60 4.80
CA LEU A 92 12.11 18.52 5.84
C LEU A 92 13.05 19.72 5.84
N GLU A 93 12.48 20.91 5.65
CA GLU A 93 13.20 22.18 5.60
C GLU A 93 12.59 23.14 6.62
N GLY A 94 13.38 24.13 7.08
CA GLY A 94 12.93 25.16 8.01
C GLY A 94 13.52 25.03 9.42
N GLU A 95 12.89 25.71 10.36
CA GLU A 95 13.35 25.86 11.75
C GLU A 95 12.22 25.55 12.75
N PRO A 96 12.51 25.33 14.05
CA PRO A 96 11.49 25.01 15.04
C PRO A 96 10.30 25.98 15.03
N GLY A 97 9.10 25.45 14.76
CA GLY A 97 7.86 26.21 14.63
C GLY A 97 7.47 26.56 13.19
N HIS A 98 8.41 26.47 12.23
CA HIS A 98 8.21 26.79 10.82
C HIS A 98 8.84 25.74 9.91
N PHE A 99 8.36 24.49 10.02
CA PHE A 99 8.80 23.40 9.14
C PHE A 99 7.94 23.30 7.88
N VAL A 100 8.61 23.03 6.75
CA VAL A 100 7.99 22.62 5.49
C VAL A 100 8.40 21.18 5.21
N ALA A 101 7.43 20.26 5.28
CA ALA A 101 7.64 18.85 5.00
C ALA A 101 7.15 18.49 3.60
N ARG A 102 7.99 17.83 2.80
CA ARG A 102 7.58 17.24 1.52
C ARG A 102 7.28 15.78 1.72
N VAL A 103 6.02 15.40 1.51
CA VAL A 103 5.56 14.01 1.68
C VAL A 103 5.31 13.39 0.31
N ARG A 104 5.88 12.21 0.09
CA ARG A 104 5.63 11.38 -1.09
C ARG A 104 4.51 10.40 -0.80
N GLN A 105 3.32 10.68 -1.31
CA GLN A 105 2.19 9.76 -1.26
C GLN A 105 2.35 8.67 -2.33
N LYS A 106 2.48 7.40 -1.93
CA LYS A 106 2.52 6.28 -2.88
C LYS A 106 1.11 6.00 -3.41
N PRO A 107 0.96 5.66 -4.70
CA PRO A 107 -0.35 5.33 -5.27
C PRO A 107 -0.84 4.01 -4.69
N ARG A 108 -1.94 4.06 -3.94
CA ARG A 108 -2.62 2.86 -3.41
C ARG A 108 -3.33 2.05 -4.50
N TYR A 109 -3.65 2.69 -5.63
CA TYR A 109 -4.50 2.18 -6.72
C TYR A 109 -5.90 1.70 -6.29
N VAL A 110 -6.31 2.07 -5.09
CA VAL A 110 -7.64 1.87 -4.52
C VAL A 110 -8.00 3.18 -3.84
N LEU A 111 -9.18 3.71 -4.16
CA LEU A 111 -9.71 4.90 -3.49
C LEU A 111 -10.18 4.48 -2.09
N VAL A 112 -9.56 5.04 -1.05
CA VAL A 112 -9.82 4.65 0.34
C VAL A 112 -11.27 4.92 0.73
N ASP A 113 -11.81 6.07 0.30
CA ASP A 113 -13.17 6.50 0.63
C ASP A 113 -14.26 5.66 -0.06
N GLU A 114 -13.92 4.97 -1.15
CA GLU A 114 -14.85 4.08 -1.88
C GLU A 114 -14.63 2.60 -1.53
N CYS A 115 -13.53 2.27 -0.85
CA CYS A 115 -13.19 0.89 -0.52
C CYS A 115 -14.03 0.39 0.65
N THR A 116 -14.81 -0.66 0.44
CA THR A 116 -15.62 -1.30 1.49
C THR A 116 -14.83 -2.30 2.34
N GLY A 117 -13.61 -2.65 1.93
CA GLY A 117 -12.80 -3.66 2.62
C GLY A 117 -13.33 -5.10 2.47
N CYS A 118 -14.17 -5.40 1.48
CA CYS A 118 -14.81 -6.72 1.30
C CYS A 118 -13.86 -7.88 0.99
N GLY A 119 -12.74 -7.60 0.30
CA GLY A 119 -11.73 -8.61 -0.06
C GLY A 119 -11.90 -9.32 -1.39
N ASP A 120 -12.94 -9.02 -2.17
CA ASP A 120 -13.17 -9.64 -3.49
C ASP A 120 -11.98 -9.45 -4.44
N CYS A 121 -11.33 -8.28 -4.37
CA CYS A 121 -10.16 -7.98 -5.17
C CYS A 121 -8.96 -8.90 -4.87
N ALA A 122 -8.77 -9.31 -3.61
CA ALA A 122 -7.72 -10.26 -3.26
C ALA A 122 -8.05 -11.65 -3.79
N THR A 123 -9.29 -12.11 -3.61
CA THR A 123 -9.76 -13.40 -4.14
C THR A 123 -9.62 -13.48 -5.66
N ALA A 124 -9.94 -12.39 -6.37
CA ALA A 124 -9.84 -12.33 -7.82
C ALA A 124 -8.39 -12.21 -8.35
N CYS A 125 -7.44 -11.80 -7.51
CA CYS A 125 -6.08 -11.50 -7.92
C CYS A 125 -5.28 -12.78 -8.19
N PRO A 126 -4.74 -12.99 -9.41
CA PRO A 126 -3.96 -14.19 -9.73
C PRO A 126 -2.48 -14.09 -9.32
N VAL A 127 -2.04 -12.94 -8.81
CA VAL A 127 -0.62 -12.70 -8.50
C VAL A 127 -0.38 -13.03 -7.04
N VAL A 128 0.36 -14.12 -6.80
CA VAL A 128 0.85 -14.53 -5.47
C VAL A 128 2.16 -13.80 -5.16
N GLN A 129 2.32 -13.37 -3.91
CA GLN A 129 3.55 -12.78 -3.37
C GLN A 129 3.77 -13.26 -1.93
N PRO A 130 5.02 -13.29 -1.44
CA PRO A 130 5.29 -13.49 -0.02
C PRO A 130 4.60 -12.41 0.83
N ASP A 131 4.02 -12.83 1.95
CA ASP A 131 3.40 -11.92 2.90
C ASP A 131 4.45 -11.26 3.79
N VAL A 132 4.70 -9.97 3.55
CA VAL A 132 5.70 -9.18 4.28
C VAL A 132 5.26 -8.96 5.74
N PHE A 133 3.96 -8.88 6.02
CA PHE A 133 3.47 -8.71 7.39
C PHE A 133 3.74 -9.97 8.23
N ASN A 134 3.57 -11.14 7.62
CA ASN A 134 3.87 -12.44 8.21
C ASN A 134 5.33 -12.89 7.97
N ILE A 135 6.24 -11.96 7.64
CA ILE A 135 7.68 -12.22 7.50
C ILE A 135 7.99 -13.37 6.52
N GLY A 136 7.18 -13.50 5.46
CA GLY A 136 7.32 -14.54 4.45
C GLY A 136 6.91 -15.95 4.89
N MET A 137 6.28 -16.11 6.05
CA MET A 137 5.76 -17.41 6.53
C MET A 137 4.45 -17.82 5.86
N SER A 138 3.83 -16.91 5.10
CA SER A 138 2.62 -17.16 4.34
C SER A 138 2.67 -16.41 3.01
N GLU A 139 1.71 -16.70 2.16
CA GLU A 139 1.49 -16.03 0.88
C GLU A 139 0.33 -15.04 0.98
N ARG A 140 0.41 -13.99 0.17
CA ARG A 140 -0.67 -13.02 -0.05
C ARG A 140 -0.84 -12.76 -1.54
N ARG A 141 -1.88 -12.01 -1.88
CA ARG A 141 -2.13 -11.55 -3.25
C ARG A 141 -1.55 -10.15 -3.47
N ALA A 142 -1.34 -9.74 -4.73
CA ALA A 142 -0.88 -8.38 -5.02
C ALA A 142 -1.90 -7.30 -4.62
N ALA A 143 -3.20 -7.61 -4.68
CA ALA A 143 -4.25 -6.84 -4.02
C ALA A 143 -4.44 -7.40 -2.61
N TYR A 144 -4.13 -6.62 -1.57
CA TYR A 144 -4.14 -7.09 -0.19
C TYR A 144 -4.54 -6.01 0.80
N LYS A 145 -4.93 -6.46 2.00
CA LYS A 145 -5.05 -5.64 3.20
C LYS A 145 -3.93 -6.07 4.14
N LEU A 146 -3.21 -5.13 4.76
CA LEU A 146 -1.97 -5.43 5.49
C LEU A 146 -2.17 -6.45 6.62
N TYR A 147 -3.25 -6.29 7.38
CA TYR A 147 -3.71 -7.23 8.40
C TYR A 147 -5.22 -7.04 8.63
N PRO A 148 -5.94 -8.00 9.26
CA PRO A 148 -7.40 -8.00 9.28
C PRO A 148 -8.05 -6.79 9.96
N GLN A 149 -7.43 -6.23 11.02
CA GLN A 149 -7.93 -5.04 11.74
C GLN A 149 -7.30 -3.72 11.26
N ALA A 150 -6.67 -3.72 10.08
CA ALA A 150 -5.92 -2.56 9.58
C ALA A 150 -6.76 -1.28 9.46
N ILE A 151 -6.12 -0.16 9.79
CA ILE A 151 -6.66 1.19 9.66
C ILE A 151 -5.74 2.02 8.75
N PRO A 152 -6.25 2.65 7.68
CA PRO A 152 -7.64 2.58 7.22
C PRO A 152 -8.05 1.16 6.80
N ASN A 153 -9.34 0.83 6.92
CA ASN A 153 -9.90 -0.45 6.48
C ASN A 153 -10.01 -0.50 4.95
N ALA A 154 -8.87 -0.48 4.27
CA ALA A 154 -8.80 -0.41 2.82
C ALA A 154 -7.71 -1.34 2.26
N TYR A 155 -7.98 -1.86 1.08
CA TYR A 155 -7.01 -2.63 0.32
C TYR A 155 -5.97 -1.72 -0.35
N VAL A 156 -4.88 -2.32 -0.79
CA VAL A 156 -3.84 -1.70 -1.62
C VAL A 156 -3.48 -2.68 -2.73
N ILE A 157 -3.19 -2.18 -3.93
CA ILE A 157 -2.65 -2.99 -5.02
C ILE A 157 -1.17 -2.66 -5.13
N GLU A 158 -0.32 -3.64 -4.83
CA GLU A 158 1.12 -3.47 -5.03
C GLU A 158 1.48 -3.65 -6.49
N LYS A 159 1.83 -2.54 -7.15
CA LYS A 159 2.25 -2.54 -8.55
C LYS A 159 3.76 -2.42 -8.66
N ARG A 160 4.41 -3.49 -9.13
CA ARG A 160 5.87 -3.53 -9.39
C ARG A 160 6.31 -2.77 -10.65
N GLY A 161 5.36 -2.24 -11.42
CA GLY A 161 5.61 -1.50 -12.66
C GLY A 161 4.97 -2.17 -13.88
N ARG A 162 5.47 -1.83 -15.07
CA ARG A 162 5.12 -2.49 -16.32
C ARG A 162 6.29 -3.37 -16.74
N ALA A 163 6.01 -4.62 -17.10
CA ALA A 163 7.05 -5.56 -17.47
C ALA A 163 7.66 -5.17 -18.84
N PRO A 164 9.00 -5.21 -19.00
CA PRO A 164 9.66 -4.90 -20.27
C PRO A 164 9.11 -5.70 -21.46
N CYS A 165 8.73 -6.96 -21.23
CA CYS A 165 8.13 -7.82 -22.27
C CYS A 165 6.80 -7.27 -22.80
N ARG A 166 6.00 -6.59 -21.97
CA ARG A 166 4.76 -5.94 -22.38
C ARG A 166 5.04 -4.67 -23.18
N ASP A 167 6.04 -3.89 -22.77
CA ASP A 167 6.41 -2.66 -23.47
C ASP A 167 7.02 -2.92 -24.84
N ALA A 168 7.85 -3.96 -24.97
CA ALA A 168 8.44 -4.37 -26.23
C ALA A 168 7.45 -5.08 -27.19
N CYS A 169 6.35 -5.63 -26.67
CA CYS A 169 5.33 -6.28 -27.48
C CYS A 169 4.56 -5.24 -28.32
N PRO A 170 4.50 -5.37 -29.66
CA PRO A 170 3.82 -4.40 -30.53
C PRO A 170 2.33 -4.19 -30.23
N ILE A 171 1.68 -5.20 -29.64
CA ILE A 171 0.26 -5.15 -29.24
C ILE A 171 0.09 -4.97 -27.73
N HIS A 172 1.17 -4.71 -26.99
CA HIS A 172 1.19 -4.55 -25.54
C HIS A 172 0.56 -5.71 -24.75
N GLN A 173 0.69 -6.93 -25.29
CA GLN A 173 0.14 -8.15 -24.71
C GLN A 173 0.58 -8.33 -23.26
N ARG A 174 -0.39 -8.53 -22.36
CA ARG A 174 -0.12 -8.79 -20.94
C ARG A 174 0.31 -10.24 -20.67
N ALA A 175 1.49 -10.62 -21.16
CA ALA A 175 2.06 -11.97 -20.99
C ALA A 175 2.05 -12.47 -19.54
N GLN A 176 2.56 -11.64 -18.64
CA GLN A 176 2.60 -11.92 -17.19
C GLN A 176 1.21 -12.17 -16.60
N GLY A 177 0.18 -11.48 -17.10
CA GLY A 177 -1.18 -11.55 -16.55
C GLY A 177 -1.84 -12.89 -16.83
N TYR A 178 -1.82 -13.35 -18.08
CA TYR A 178 -2.40 -14.66 -18.40
C TYR A 178 -1.53 -15.82 -17.89
N LEU A 179 -0.21 -15.65 -17.77
CA LEU A 179 0.66 -16.64 -17.13
C LEU A 179 0.34 -16.82 -15.64
N ALA A 180 0.12 -15.72 -14.91
CA ALA A 180 -0.32 -15.79 -13.52
C ALA A 180 -1.67 -16.54 -13.38
N LEU A 181 -2.62 -16.29 -14.28
CA LEU A 181 -3.89 -17.01 -14.32
C LEU A 181 -3.73 -18.49 -14.64
N ILE A 182 -2.81 -18.84 -15.55
CA ILE A 182 -2.43 -20.22 -15.88
C ILE A 182 -1.83 -20.93 -14.66
N CYS A 183 -0.93 -20.29 -13.92
CA CYS A 183 -0.33 -20.85 -12.70
C CYS A 183 -1.40 -21.18 -11.65
N GLU A 184 -2.47 -20.39 -11.57
CA GLU A 184 -3.63 -20.62 -10.68
C GLU A 184 -4.65 -21.62 -11.25
N GLY A 185 -4.41 -22.21 -12.43
CA GLY A 185 -5.34 -23.13 -13.10
C GLY A 185 -6.59 -22.46 -13.68
N ARG A 186 -6.61 -21.13 -13.81
CA ARG A 186 -7.73 -20.33 -14.32
C ARG A 186 -7.66 -20.17 -15.84
N TRP A 187 -7.68 -21.28 -16.56
CA TRP A 187 -7.48 -21.34 -18.01
C TRP A 187 -8.44 -20.46 -18.82
N ALA A 188 -9.72 -20.46 -18.44
CA ALA A 188 -10.75 -19.68 -19.12
C ALA A 188 -10.54 -18.16 -18.94
N ASP A 189 -10.09 -17.74 -17.76
CA ASP A 189 -9.76 -16.34 -17.49
C ASP A 189 -8.50 -15.94 -18.25
N ALA A 190 -7.47 -16.80 -18.25
CA ALA A 190 -6.24 -16.58 -19.00
C ALA A 190 -6.53 -16.36 -20.49
N TYR A 191 -7.35 -17.21 -21.10
CA TYR A 191 -7.75 -17.08 -22.50
C TYR A 191 -8.56 -15.80 -22.76
N ARG A 192 -9.47 -15.41 -21.84
CA ARG A 192 -10.19 -14.14 -21.93
C ARG A 192 -9.24 -12.94 -21.88
N THR A 193 -8.31 -12.91 -20.94
CA THR A 193 -7.29 -11.85 -20.82
C THR A 193 -6.42 -11.76 -22.06
N ILE A 194 -6.02 -12.89 -22.67
CA ILE A 194 -5.31 -12.89 -23.95
C ILE A 194 -6.14 -12.19 -25.03
N ARG A 195 -7.44 -12.47 -25.09
CA ARG A 195 -8.36 -11.95 -26.11
C ARG A 195 -8.76 -10.49 -25.93
N GLU A 196 -8.58 -9.92 -24.74
CA GLU A 196 -8.77 -8.47 -24.51
C GLU A 196 -7.80 -7.64 -25.36
N ASP A 197 -6.54 -8.07 -25.43
CA ASP A 197 -5.48 -7.35 -26.14
C ASP A 197 -5.24 -7.95 -27.55
N ASN A 198 -5.53 -9.25 -27.76
CA ASN A 198 -5.22 -9.97 -28.99
C ASN A 198 -6.42 -10.78 -29.52
N PRO A 199 -7.12 -10.32 -30.57
CA PRO A 199 -8.26 -11.03 -31.13
C PRO A 199 -7.88 -12.31 -31.91
N PHE A 200 -6.61 -12.48 -32.31
CA PHE A 200 -6.12 -13.61 -33.11
C PHE A 200 -4.91 -14.31 -32.47
N PRO A 201 -5.03 -14.82 -31.23
CA PRO A 201 -3.87 -15.32 -30.48
C PRO A 201 -3.17 -16.49 -31.18
N SER A 202 -3.92 -17.35 -31.88
CA SER A 202 -3.37 -18.49 -32.62
C SER A 202 -2.55 -18.09 -33.85
N ILE A 203 -2.88 -16.96 -34.50
CA ILE A 203 -2.12 -16.45 -35.65
C ILE A 203 -0.93 -15.65 -35.15
N CYS A 204 -1.16 -14.70 -34.24
CA CYS A 204 -0.12 -13.88 -33.64
C CYS A 204 0.99 -14.70 -32.97
N GLY A 205 0.67 -15.85 -32.37
CA GLY A 205 1.67 -16.77 -31.83
C GLY A 205 2.58 -17.41 -32.90
N ARG A 206 2.10 -17.58 -34.14
CA ARG A 206 2.89 -18.14 -35.26
C ARG A 206 3.74 -17.10 -35.99
N ILE A 207 3.30 -15.84 -35.98
CA ILE A 207 4.00 -14.71 -36.63
C ILE A 207 4.73 -13.81 -35.63
N CYS A 208 4.90 -14.27 -34.38
CA CYS A 208 5.56 -13.52 -33.34
C CYS A 208 7.00 -13.22 -33.76
N ASN A 209 7.44 -11.97 -33.57
CA ASN A 209 8.79 -11.53 -33.86
C ASN A 209 9.70 -11.48 -32.62
N HIS A 210 9.21 -11.97 -31.48
CA HIS A 210 9.99 -12.20 -30.25
C HIS A 210 10.74 -10.98 -29.67
N LYS A 211 10.38 -9.74 -30.03
CA LYS A 211 11.02 -8.51 -29.48
C LYS A 211 11.01 -8.42 -27.95
N CYS A 212 10.07 -9.10 -27.30
CA CYS A 212 10.02 -9.18 -25.84
C CYS A 212 11.19 -9.96 -25.22
N GLU A 213 11.87 -10.82 -25.99
CA GLU A 213 13.03 -11.58 -25.55
C GLU A 213 14.27 -10.68 -25.47
N ASP A 214 14.47 -9.82 -26.47
CA ASP A 214 15.57 -8.82 -26.48
C ASP A 214 15.48 -7.85 -25.28
N ALA A 215 14.26 -7.50 -24.87
CA ALA A 215 14.01 -6.60 -23.74
C ALA A 215 13.87 -7.34 -22.39
N CYS A 216 14.05 -8.67 -22.35
CA CYS A 216 13.72 -9.47 -21.18
C CYS A 216 14.70 -9.24 -20.03
N SER A 217 14.18 -8.91 -18.84
CA SER A 217 15.00 -8.72 -17.64
C SER A 217 15.68 -10.01 -17.15
N ARG A 218 15.25 -11.19 -17.63
CA ARG A 218 15.92 -12.46 -17.29
C ARG A 218 17.35 -12.53 -17.79
N ALA A 219 17.68 -11.84 -18.89
CA ALA A 219 19.06 -11.76 -19.39
C ALA A 219 20.03 -11.10 -18.38
N GLN A 220 19.52 -10.42 -17.35
CA GLN A 220 20.32 -9.82 -16.28
C GLN A 220 20.59 -10.79 -15.11
N VAL A 221 19.92 -11.94 -15.06
CA VAL A 221 19.93 -12.87 -13.93
C VAL A 221 20.39 -14.27 -14.36
N ASP A 222 20.01 -14.71 -15.55
CA ASP A 222 20.47 -15.98 -16.12
C ASP A 222 21.95 -15.85 -16.54
N ALA A 223 22.80 -16.78 -16.09
CA ALA A 223 24.16 -16.91 -16.59
C ALA A 223 24.13 -17.34 -18.08
N PRO A 224 25.12 -16.94 -18.90
CA PRO A 224 25.20 -17.33 -20.31
C PRO A 224 25.29 -18.85 -20.51
#